data_AF-A0A7R8ZTM4-F1
#
_entry.id   AF-A0A7R8ZTM4-F1
#
_cell.length_a   1.000
_cell.length_b   1.000
_cell.length_c   1.000
_cell.angle_alpha   90.00
_cell.angle_beta   90.00
_cell.angle_gamma   90.00
#
_symmetry.space_group_name_H-M   'P 1'
#
loop_
_entity.id
_entity.type
_entity.pdbx_description
1 polymer ?
#
loop_
_entity_poly.entity_id
_entity_poly.type
_entity_poly.pdbx_seq_one_letter_code
_entity_poly.pdbx_strand_id
1 'polypeptide(L)'
;MCGFSSSGDWSLQVLSEGEEPENFFWVALGGKKEYDHDGKFLEKARLFRCSNDRGYFSVTEKCSDFCQADLADDDVMLLDSGDQLFLWIGPRSSEVELKLAYKAAQVYIQSLRAREPDCPRRLFVTLKGKESRKFWRCFHGWSKTVSAAR
;
A
#
# COMPACT_ATOMS: atom_id res chain seq x y z
N MET A 1 22.97 -20.56 20.66
CA MET A 1 21.92 -21.55 20.98
C MET A 1 20.88 -20.86 21.84
N CYS A 2 19.76 -20.46 21.28
CA CYS A 2 18.62 -19.95 22.05
C CYS A 2 17.50 -20.98 21.89
N GLY A 3 17.21 -21.72 22.96
CA GLY A 3 16.14 -22.71 22.99
C GLY A 3 14.79 -22.01 23.13
N PHE A 4 13.90 -22.24 22.17
CA PHE A 4 12.48 -21.99 22.33
C PHE A 4 11.88 -23.16 23.12
N SER A 5 11.48 -22.94 24.37
CA SER A 5 10.63 -23.89 25.09
C SER A 5 9.19 -23.66 24.64
N SER A 6 8.68 -24.52 23.76
CA SER A 6 7.28 -24.50 23.31
C SER A 6 6.40 -25.22 24.33
N SER A 7 5.67 -24.48 25.15
CA SER A 7 4.53 -25.02 25.90
C SER A 7 3.24 -24.50 25.26
N GLY A 8 2.88 -25.11 24.14
CA GLY A 8 1.63 -24.90 23.43
C GLY A 8 1.48 -26.00 22.39
N ASP A 9 0.52 -26.91 22.61
CA ASP A 9 0.18 -28.00 21.70
C ASP A 9 -0.58 -27.41 20.50
N TRP A 10 0.16 -26.89 19.51
CA TRP A 10 -0.41 -26.37 18.27
C TRP A 10 -0.07 -27.32 17.12
N SER A 11 -1.08 -27.90 16.48
CA SER A 11 -0.91 -28.70 15.27
C SER A 11 -0.83 -27.79 14.03
N LEU A 12 0.25 -27.87 13.26
CA LEU A 12 0.38 -27.18 11.98
C LEU A 12 -0.29 -28.00 10.88
N GLN A 13 -1.26 -27.42 10.17
CA GLN A 13 -1.88 -28.02 8.99
C GLN A 13 -1.62 -27.14 7.77
N VAL A 14 -1.11 -27.74 6.69
CA VAL A 14 -0.92 -27.05 5.40
C VAL A 14 -2.19 -27.24 4.56
N LEU A 15 -2.72 -26.14 4.03
CA LEU A 15 -3.92 -26.12 3.20
C LEU A 15 -3.60 -25.48 1.86
N SER A 16 -4.20 -26.00 0.79
CA SER A 16 -4.14 -25.42 -0.56
C SER A 16 -5.27 -24.41 -0.75
N GLU A 17 -5.06 -23.38 -1.57
CA GLU A 17 -6.14 -22.44 -1.93
C GLU A 17 -7.31 -23.20 -2.58
N GLY A 18 -8.53 -22.99 -2.07
CA GLY A 18 -9.75 -23.67 -2.50
C GLY A 18 -10.10 -24.95 -1.74
N GLU A 19 -9.19 -25.49 -0.92
CA GLU A 19 -9.42 -26.66 -0.07
C GLU A 19 -9.59 -26.27 1.41
N GLU A 20 -9.98 -25.02 1.70
CA GLU A 20 -10.06 -24.53 3.08
C GLU A 20 -11.29 -25.11 3.82
N PRO A 21 -11.11 -25.74 5.00
CA PRO A 21 -12.21 -26.30 5.78
C PRO A 21 -13.21 -25.22 6.25
N GLU A 22 -14.47 -25.32 5.84
CA GLU A 22 -15.52 -24.36 6.21
C GLU A 22 -15.67 -24.17 7.72
N ASN A 23 -15.66 -25.28 8.46
CA ASN A 23 -16.02 -25.30 9.89
C ASN A 23 -14.96 -24.68 10.81
N PHE A 24 -13.73 -24.47 10.34
CA PHE A 24 -12.65 -23.95 11.16
C PHE A 24 -12.01 -22.71 10.54
N PHE A 25 -11.57 -22.78 9.28
CA PHE A 25 -10.84 -21.70 8.64
C PHE A 25 -11.74 -20.48 8.43
N TRP A 26 -12.86 -20.66 7.73
CA TRP A 26 -13.77 -19.56 7.42
C TRP A 26 -14.53 -19.08 8.65
N VAL A 27 -14.91 -19.96 9.56
CA VAL A 27 -15.51 -19.57 10.86
C VAL A 27 -14.55 -18.71 11.68
N ALA A 28 -13.26 -19.10 11.79
CA ALA A 28 -12.26 -18.34 12.53
C ALA A 28 -11.99 -16.94 11.93
N LEU A 29 -12.09 -16.79 10.60
CA LEU A 29 -11.97 -15.51 9.91
C LEU A 29 -13.24 -14.65 9.94
N GLY A 30 -14.33 -15.15 10.56
CA GLY A 30 -15.62 -14.46 10.62
C GLY A 30 -16.40 -14.53 9.30
N GLY A 31 -16.30 -15.66 8.60
CA GLY A 31 -16.95 -15.97 7.34
C GLY A 31 -16.06 -15.78 6.10
N LYS A 32 -16.39 -16.49 5.01
CA LYS A 32 -15.75 -16.32 3.71
C LYS A 32 -16.13 -14.96 3.11
N LYS A 33 -15.12 -14.19 2.73
CA LYS A 33 -15.24 -12.87 2.09
C LYS A 33 -14.53 -12.89 0.76
N GLU A 34 -14.87 -11.94 -0.12
CA GLU A 34 -14.13 -11.77 -1.38
C GLU A 34 -12.69 -11.31 -1.11
N TYR A 35 -11.73 -12.12 -1.53
CA TYR A 35 -10.30 -11.81 -1.49
C TYR A 35 -9.75 -11.76 -2.93
N ASP A 36 -8.52 -11.26 -3.08
CA ASP A 36 -7.89 -11.12 -4.39
C ASP A 36 -7.23 -12.45 -4.79
N HIS A 37 -7.47 -12.92 -6.03
CA HIS A 37 -6.98 -14.22 -6.55
C HIS A 37 -5.66 -14.12 -7.34
N ASP A 38 -5.17 -12.91 -7.59
CA ASP A 38 -3.86 -12.69 -8.19
C ASP A 38 -3.12 -11.55 -7.48
N GLY A 39 -1.79 -11.65 -7.45
CA GLY A 39 -0.89 -10.69 -6.82
C GLY A 39 -0.16 -9.79 -7.81
N LYS A 40 -0.60 -9.71 -9.08
CA LYS A 40 0.14 -8.98 -10.14
C LYS A 40 0.30 -7.49 -9.85
N PHE A 41 -0.60 -6.94 -9.02
CA PHE A 41 -0.52 -5.56 -8.57
C PHE A 41 0.68 -5.32 -7.64
N LEU A 42 1.15 -6.33 -6.88
CA LEU A 42 2.32 -6.20 -6.01
C LEU A 42 3.61 -6.07 -6.81
N GLU A 43 3.74 -6.80 -7.92
CA GLU A 43 4.91 -6.74 -8.80
C GLU A 43 5.08 -5.35 -9.45
N LYS A 44 3.96 -4.64 -9.64
CA LYS A 44 3.93 -3.30 -10.24
C LYS A 44 3.83 -2.19 -9.21
N ALA A 45 3.66 -2.52 -7.94
CA ALA A 45 3.42 -1.55 -6.89
C ALA A 45 4.68 -0.71 -6.65
N ARG A 46 4.59 0.60 -6.86
CA ARG A 46 5.70 1.53 -6.61
C ARG A 46 5.23 2.67 -5.73
N LEU A 47 5.96 2.92 -4.65
CA LEU A 47 5.66 3.99 -3.71
C LEU A 47 6.74 5.07 -3.81
N PHE A 48 6.33 6.31 -3.99
CA PHE A 48 7.21 7.48 -4.00
C PHE A 48 6.81 8.43 -2.87
N ARG A 49 7.80 8.97 -2.18
CA ARG A 49 7.66 10.06 -1.21
C ARG A 49 7.95 11.38 -1.90
N CYS A 50 7.03 12.34 -1.81
CA CYS A 50 7.19 13.71 -2.27
C CYS A 50 7.30 14.62 -1.06
N SER A 51 8.50 15.17 -0.83
CA SER A 51 8.84 15.93 0.38
C SER A 51 9.74 17.11 0.07
N ASN A 52 9.67 18.16 0.88
CA ASN A 52 10.57 19.31 0.82
C ASN A 52 11.56 19.41 2.00
N ASP A 53 11.65 18.39 2.86
CA ASP A 53 12.48 18.36 4.08
C ASP A 53 13.95 18.77 3.87
N ARG A 54 14.47 18.57 2.65
CA ARG A 54 15.87 18.90 2.29
C ARG A 54 16.07 20.36 1.91
N GLY A 55 15.06 21.21 2.09
CA GLY A 55 15.03 22.60 1.62
C GLY A 55 14.69 22.75 0.13
N TYR A 56 14.43 21.65 -0.56
CA TYR A 56 13.97 21.61 -1.95
C TYR A 56 13.02 20.43 -2.16
N PHE A 57 12.11 20.57 -3.12
CA PHE A 57 11.17 19.49 -3.46
C PHE A 57 11.90 18.33 -4.13
N SER A 58 11.71 17.13 -3.56
CA SER A 58 12.29 15.90 -4.08
C SER A 58 11.26 14.78 -4.11
N VAL A 59 11.38 13.90 -5.10
CA VAL A 59 10.58 12.68 -5.23
C VAL A 59 11.53 11.49 -5.09
N THR A 60 11.35 10.69 -4.04
CA THR A 60 12.19 9.53 -3.76
C THR A 60 11.35 8.26 -3.76
N GLU A 61 11.76 7.27 -4.55
CA GLU A 61 11.15 5.94 -4.55
C GLU A 61 11.53 5.17 -3.28
N LYS A 62 10.55 4.50 -2.69
CA LYS A 62 10.73 3.56 -1.57
C LYS A 62 11.01 2.16 -2.10
N CYS A 63 11.66 1.33 -1.28
CA CYS A 63 11.90 -0.08 -1.61
C CYS A 63 10.57 -0.81 -1.86
N SER A 64 10.62 -1.85 -2.70
CA SER A 64 9.44 -2.61 -3.16
C SER A 64 8.67 -3.35 -2.05
N ASP A 65 9.23 -3.45 -0.85
CA ASP A 65 8.68 -4.09 0.35
C ASP A 65 8.09 -3.08 1.34
N PHE A 66 7.49 -2.00 0.85
CA PHE A 66 6.93 -0.95 1.70
C PHE A 66 5.71 -1.42 2.51
N CYS A 67 5.51 -0.78 3.67
CA CYS A 67 4.43 -1.08 4.61
C CYS A 67 3.68 0.21 5.01
N GLN A 68 2.63 0.07 5.82
CA GLN A 68 1.82 1.23 6.23
C GLN A 68 2.65 2.29 7.00
N ALA A 69 3.74 1.89 7.66
CA ALA A 69 4.63 2.82 8.37
C ALA A 69 5.46 3.71 7.43
N ASP A 70 5.55 3.38 6.14
CA ASP A 70 6.21 4.22 5.13
C ASP A 70 5.36 5.42 4.70
N LEU A 71 4.08 5.47 5.08
CA LEU A 71 3.20 6.60 4.83
C LEU A 71 3.47 7.72 5.85
N ALA A 72 4.28 8.69 5.42
CA ALA A 72 4.69 9.82 6.22
C ALA A 72 3.57 10.87 6.32
N ASP A 73 3.02 11.06 7.52
CA ASP A 73 1.89 11.96 7.77
C ASP A 73 2.16 13.44 7.42
N ASP A 74 3.43 13.83 7.40
CA ASP A 74 3.98 15.13 7.07
C ASP A 74 4.25 15.32 5.57
N ASP A 75 4.10 14.27 4.75
CA ASP A 75 4.39 14.34 3.32
C ASP A 75 3.21 13.90 2.44
N VAL A 76 3.43 14.01 1.13
CA VAL A 76 2.54 13.46 0.11
C VAL A 76 3.20 12.24 -0.51
N MET A 77 2.45 11.15 -0.64
CA MET A 77 2.93 9.90 -1.22
C MET A 77 2.24 9.64 -2.56
N LEU A 78 2.99 9.12 -3.53
CA LEU A 78 2.47 8.61 -4.80
C LEU A 78 2.56 7.10 -4.82
N LEU A 79 1.45 6.40 -4.98
CA LEU A 79 1.40 4.95 -5.10
C LEU A 79 0.90 4.58 -6.49
N ASP A 80 1.76 3.96 -7.30
CA ASP A 80 1.38 3.34 -8.57
C ASP A 80 1.04 1.87 -8.33
N SER A 81 -0.21 1.45 -8.56
CA SER A 81 -0.64 0.05 -8.48
C SER A 81 -0.53 -0.69 -9.83
N GLY A 82 -0.01 -0.02 -10.86
CA GLY A 82 0.07 -0.52 -12.24
C GLY A 82 -1.15 -0.16 -13.10
N ASP A 83 -2.33 -0.03 -12.50
CA ASP A 83 -3.57 0.40 -13.17
C ASP A 83 -4.05 1.78 -12.69
N GLN A 84 -3.68 2.17 -11.48
CA GLN A 84 -4.10 3.40 -10.83
C GLN A 84 -2.90 4.08 -10.16
N LEU A 85 -2.91 5.40 -10.17
CA LEU A 85 -1.95 6.22 -9.45
C LEU A 85 -2.69 6.92 -8.31
N PHE A 86 -2.34 6.62 -7.07
CA PHE A 86 -2.90 7.27 -5.89
C PHE A 86 -1.98 8.38 -5.40
N LEU A 87 -2.55 9.56 -5.21
CA LEU A 87 -1.96 10.66 -4.47
C LEU A 87 -2.50 10.60 -3.05
N TRP A 88 -1.70 10.07 -2.13
CA TRP A 88 -2.02 10.02 -0.70
C TRP A 88 -1.49 11.26 -0.01
N ILE A 89 -2.37 12.00 0.67
CA ILE A 89 -2.05 13.28 1.30
C ILE A 89 -1.94 13.06 2.80
N GLY A 90 -0.73 13.26 3.34
CA GLY A 90 -0.49 13.24 4.77
C GLY A 90 -1.24 14.39 5.46
N PRO A 91 -1.83 14.17 6.64
CA PRO A 91 -2.63 15.18 7.35
C PRO A 91 -1.83 16.43 7.76
N ARG A 92 -0.49 16.36 7.80
CA ARG A 92 0.41 17.45 8.16
C ARG A 92 1.23 17.97 6.97
N SER A 93 0.96 17.47 5.77
CA SER A 93 1.66 17.91 4.55
C SER A 93 1.38 19.37 4.21
N SER A 94 2.36 20.02 3.59
CA SER A 94 2.24 21.41 3.17
C SER A 94 1.46 21.56 1.85
N GLU A 95 0.80 22.70 1.64
CA GLU A 95 0.18 23.00 0.34
C GLU A 95 1.18 23.02 -0.82
N VAL A 96 2.43 23.39 -0.53
CA VAL A 96 3.51 23.44 -1.52
C VAL A 96 3.85 22.03 -1.97
N GLU A 97 4.02 21.09 -1.04
CA GLU A 97 4.24 19.68 -1.36
C GLU A 97 3.08 19.08 -2.13
N LEU A 98 1.84 19.38 -1.73
CA LEU A 98 0.66 18.91 -2.45
C LEU A 98 0.64 19.40 -3.90
N LYS A 99 0.88 20.69 -4.14
CA LYS A 99 0.90 21.26 -5.50
C LYS A 99 2.00 20.65 -6.35
N LEU A 100 3.20 20.48 -5.79
CA LEU A 100 4.35 19.93 -6.50
C LEU A 100 4.21 18.42 -6.73
N ALA A 101 3.69 17.66 -5.76
CA ALA A 101 3.38 16.25 -5.89
C ALA A 101 2.28 16.01 -6.94
N TYR A 102 1.26 16.86 -7.00
CA TYR A 102 0.25 16.79 -8.05
C TYR A 102 0.88 17.02 -9.44
N LYS A 103 1.78 17.99 -9.57
CA LYS A 103 2.52 18.20 -10.84
C LYS A 103 3.42 17.02 -11.19
N ALA A 104 4.12 16.46 -10.21
CA ALA A 104 4.93 15.26 -10.39
C ALA A 104 4.08 14.07 -10.86
N ALA A 105 2.88 13.89 -10.29
CA ALA A 105 1.93 12.86 -10.70
C ALA A 105 1.48 13.02 -12.16
N GLN A 106 1.19 14.25 -12.59
CA GLN A 106 0.83 14.54 -13.98
C GLN A 106 1.95 14.19 -14.95
N VAL A 107 3.19 14.57 -14.63
CA VAL A 107 4.38 14.26 -15.45
C VAL A 107 4.63 12.75 -15.47
N TYR A 108 4.46 12.07 -14.34
CA TYR A 108 4.61 10.62 -14.24
C TYR A 108 3.60 9.88 -15.13
N ILE A 109 2.32 10.25 -15.07
CA ILE A 109 1.29 9.67 -15.96
C ILE A 109 1.62 9.94 -17.43
N GLN A 110 2.09 11.13 -17.78
CA GLN A 110 2.46 11.47 -19.14
C GLN A 110 3.66 10.63 -19.63
N SER A 111 4.67 10.44 -18.78
CA SER A 111 5.81 9.55 -19.06
C SER A 111 5.36 8.11 -19.28
N LEU A 112 4.46 7.60 -18.44
CA LEU A 112 3.91 6.25 -18.59
C LEU A 112 3.10 6.09 -19.87
N ARG A 113 2.32 7.09 -20.31
CA ARG A 113 1.61 7.03 -21.59
C ARG A 113 2.54 6.85 -22.78
N ALA A 114 3.76 7.36 -22.71
CA ALA A 114 4.76 7.19 -23.76
C ALA A 114 5.43 5.81 -23.73
N ARG A 115 5.58 5.20 -22.54
CA ARG A 115 6.28 3.92 -22.35
C ARG A 115 5.35 2.70 -22.40
N GLU A 116 4.13 2.87 -21.92
CA GLU A 116 3.11 1.83 -21.72
C GLU A 116 1.72 2.34 -22.12
N PRO A 117 1.47 2.57 -23.43
CA PRO A 117 0.20 3.15 -23.90
C PRO A 117 -1.01 2.25 -23.63
N ASP A 118 -0.81 0.92 -23.55
CA ASP A 118 -1.88 -0.06 -23.34
C ASP A 118 -2.43 -0.09 -21.91
N CYS A 119 -1.75 0.56 -20.96
CA CYS A 119 -2.12 0.58 -19.54
C CYS A 119 -2.20 2.03 -19.03
N PRO A 120 -3.24 2.80 -19.37
CA PRO A 120 -3.37 4.18 -18.89
C PRO A 120 -3.70 4.21 -17.39
N ARG A 121 -2.84 4.87 -16.60
CA ARG A 121 -3.05 5.06 -15.17
C ARG A 121 -4.07 6.17 -14.92
N ARG A 122 -5.04 5.92 -14.03
CA ARG A 122 -6.00 6.93 -13.55
C ARG A 122 -5.52 7.52 -12.22
N LEU A 123 -5.50 8.84 -12.11
CA LEU A 123 -5.13 9.54 -10.88
C LEU A 123 -6.30 9.53 -9.89
N PHE A 124 -6.04 9.07 -8.67
CA PHE A 124 -6.96 9.11 -7.54
C PHE A 124 -6.33 9.86 -6.38
N VAL A 125 -7.12 10.61 -5.63
CA VAL A 125 -6.66 11.28 -4.41
C VAL A 125 -7.22 10.54 -3.22
N THR A 126 -6.39 10.31 -2.20
CA THR A 126 -6.80 9.70 -0.96
C THR A 126 -6.18 10.44 0.24
N LEU A 127 -6.90 10.43 1.35
CA LEU A 127 -6.48 11.05 2.61
C LEU A 127 -6.27 9.95 3.64
N LYS A 128 -5.43 10.22 4.64
CA LYS A 128 -5.27 9.32 5.78
C LYS A 128 -6.63 8.94 6.40
N GLY A 129 -6.88 7.64 6.53
CA GLY A 129 -8.13 7.09 7.06
C GLY A 129 -9.30 7.02 6.06
N LYS A 130 -9.11 7.48 4.81
CA LYS A 130 -10.07 7.39 3.71
C LYS A 130 -9.53 6.57 2.54
N GLU A 131 -8.58 5.68 2.81
CA GLU A 131 -7.97 4.81 1.81
C GLU A 131 -8.94 3.73 1.31
N SER A 132 -9.00 3.57 -0.02
CA SER A 132 -9.80 2.52 -0.64
C SER A 132 -9.12 1.16 -0.51
N ARG A 133 -9.88 0.06 -0.70
CA ARG A 133 -9.32 -1.29 -0.81
C ARG A 133 -8.26 -1.44 -1.89
N LYS A 134 -8.33 -0.64 -2.93
CA LYS A 134 -7.33 -0.64 -4.01
C LYS A 134 -6.01 -0.02 -3.60
N PHE A 135 -6.03 0.86 -2.61
CA PHE A 135 -4.83 1.46 -2.05
C PHE A 135 -4.16 0.50 -1.07
N TRP A 136 -4.88 0.08 -0.02
CA TRP A 136 -4.25 -0.68 1.05
C TRP A 136 -3.85 -2.11 0.67
N ARG A 137 -4.44 -2.69 -0.39
CA ARG A 137 -4.00 -4.01 -0.90
C ARG A 137 -2.53 -4.02 -1.32
N CYS A 138 -1.98 -2.88 -1.74
CA CYS A 138 -0.59 -2.77 -2.18
C CYS A 138 0.42 -2.79 -1.02
N PHE A 139 -0.03 -2.76 0.24
CA PHE A 139 0.84 -2.71 1.41
C PHE A 139 0.80 -4.04 2.17
N HIS A 140 1.95 -4.45 2.69
CA HIS A 140 2.03 -5.58 3.59
C HIS A 140 1.40 -5.24 4.95
N GLY A 141 0.44 -6.06 5.39
CA GLY A 141 -0.09 -6.01 6.76
C GLY A 141 -0.85 -4.72 7.12
N TRP A 142 -1.82 -4.30 6.30
CA TRP A 142 -2.59 -3.07 6.57
C TRP A 142 -3.49 -3.18 7.81
N SER A 143 -3.36 -2.22 8.73
CA SER A 143 -4.27 -2.06 9.86
C SER A 143 -5.18 -0.85 9.65
N LYS A 144 -6.49 -1.07 9.78
CA LYS A 144 -7.50 0.01 9.81
C LYS A 144 -7.38 0.88 11.07
N THR A 145 -6.68 0.36 12.07
CA THR A 145 -6.53 0.98 13.39
C THR A 145 -5.04 1.18 13.67
N VAL A 146 -4.32 1.88 12.79
CA VAL A 146 -3.05 2.48 13.23
C VAL A 146 -3.41 3.72 14.03
N SER A 147 -3.83 3.50 15.28
CA SER A 147 -3.72 4.51 16.31
C SER A 147 -2.23 4.85 16.40
N ALA A 148 -1.90 6.12 16.20
CA ALA A 148 -0.58 6.65 16.45
C ALA A 148 -0.08 6.08 17.78
N ALA A 149 0.95 5.22 17.72
CA ALA A 149 1.69 4.87 18.91
C ALA A 149 2.25 6.18 19.46
N ARG A 150 1.83 6.51 20.68
CA ARG A 150 2.37 7.63 21.47
C ARG A 150 3.81 7.36 21.86
#